data_AF-A0A2D5VBD2-F1
#
_entry.id   AF-A0A2D5VBD2-F1
#
_cell.length_a   1.000
_cell.length_b   1.000
_cell.length_c   1.000
_cell.angle_alpha   90.00
_cell.angle_beta   90.00
_cell.angle_gamma   90.00
#
_symmetry.space_group_name_H-M   'P 1'
#
loop_
_entity.id
_entity.type
_entity.pdbx_description
1 polymer ?
#
loop_
_entity_poly.entity_id
_entity_poly.type
_entity_poly.pdbx_seq_one_letter_code
_entity_poly.pdbx_strand_id
1 'polypeptide(L)'
;MGWPLSVVGRKGKVRPDRIFTESRLPIVAEIDHLADSGYQGLAKLQVNSCTPIKKTWNQPLAGEAGKFNPELAGGRIPIQHVDRRGRIFRLVKGNRLGKRSKLGLDMEYIITAIVNLRY
;
A
#
# COMPACT_ATOMS: atom_id res chain seq x y z
N MET A 1 11.11 -15.35 9.05
CA MET A 1 9.71 -14.93 9.16
C MET A 1 9.50 -13.81 8.14
N GLY A 2 8.82 -14.09 7.03
CA GLY A 2 8.69 -13.17 5.90
C GLY A 2 7.57 -12.15 6.13
N TRP A 3 7.67 -11.00 5.46
CA TRP A 3 6.59 -10.03 5.38
C TRP A 3 5.66 -10.45 4.23
N PRO A 4 4.42 -10.91 4.51
CA PRO A 4 3.55 -11.44 3.46
C PRO A 4 3.06 -10.33 2.53
N LEU A 5 3.05 -10.60 1.22
CA LEU A 5 2.48 -9.72 0.21
C LEU A 5 1.05 -10.16 -0.15
N SER A 6 0.16 -9.20 -0.30
CA SER A 6 -1.19 -9.40 -0.85
C SER A 6 -1.48 -8.34 -1.91
N VAL A 7 -2.23 -8.71 -2.94
CA VAL A 7 -2.62 -7.81 -4.04
C VAL A 7 -4.13 -7.76 -4.17
N VAL A 8 -4.66 -6.54 -4.29
CA VAL A 8 -6.10 -6.30 -4.51
C VAL A 8 -6.24 -5.31 -5.66
N GLY A 9 -6.89 -5.76 -6.74
CA GLY A 9 -7.12 -4.95 -7.93
C GLY A 9 -8.58 -4.56 -8.10
N ARG A 10 -8.84 -3.30 -8.49
CA ARG A 10 -10.16 -2.84 -8.94
C ARG A 10 -10.10 -2.19 -10.33
N LYS A 11 -11.23 -2.22 -11.04
CA LYS A 11 -11.41 -1.53 -12.32
C LYS A 11 -11.86 -0.09 -12.08
N GLY A 12 -11.37 0.84 -12.90
CA GLY A 12 -11.75 2.25 -12.83
C GLY A 12 -11.12 2.99 -11.64
N LYS A 13 -11.60 4.21 -11.39
CA LYS A 13 -11.09 5.10 -10.35
C LYS A 13 -11.80 4.82 -9.02
N VAL A 14 -11.39 3.76 -8.34
CA VAL A 14 -11.86 3.46 -6.97
C VAL A 14 -10.87 4.07 -5.96
N ARG A 15 -11.39 4.72 -4.92
CA ARG A 15 -10.53 5.30 -3.89
C ARG A 15 -9.87 4.20 -3.04
N PRO A 16 -8.64 4.41 -2.55
CA PRO A 16 -7.90 3.39 -1.79
C PRO A 16 -8.57 2.93 -0.49
N ASP A 17 -9.22 3.83 0.24
CA ASP A 17 -9.97 3.53 1.47
C ASP A 17 -11.11 2.52 1.19
N ARG A 18 -11.82 2.71 0.08
CA ARG A 18 -12.87 1.79 -0.35
C ARG A 18 -12.31 0.43 -0.80
N ILE A 19 -11.17 0.42 -1.49
CA ILE A 19 -10.49 -0.83 -1.88
C ILE A 19 -10.11 -1.63 -0.62
N PHE A 20 -9.60 -0.95 0.41
CA PHE A 20 -9.21 -1.57 1.67
C PHE A 20 -10.41 -2.14 2.46
N THR A 21 -11.48 -1.37 2.62
CA THR A 21 -12.68 -1.88 3.33
C THR A 21 -13.31 -3.06 2.61
N GLU A 22 -13.40 -3.01 1.28
CA GLU A 22 -14.03 -4.07 0.50
C GLU A 22 -13.13 -5.29 0.28
N SER A 23 -11.82 -5.20 0.51
CA SER A 23 -10.91 -6.34 0.35
C SER A 23 -11.06 -7.38 1.46
N ARG A 24 -11.57 -6.99 2.63
CA ARG A 24 -11.78 -7.85 3.80
C ARG A 24 -10.53 -8.69 4.15
N LEU A 25 -9.35 -8.08 4.00
CA LEU A 25 -8.09 -8.74 4.36
C LEU A 25 -8.10 -9.06 5.85
N PRO A 26 -7.68 -10.27 6.27
CA PRO A 26 -7.63 -10.67 7.67
C PRO A 26 -6.42 -10.01 8.36
N ILE A 27 -6.48 -8.69 8.53
CA ILE A 27 -5.44 -7.92 9.22
C ILE A 27 -5.91 -7.73 10.67
N VAL A 28 -5.03 -8.08 11.61
CA VAL A 28 -5.29 -7.93 13.04
C VAL A 28 -5.32 -6.45 13.41
N ALA A 29 -6.23 -6.05 14.31
CA ALA A 29 -6.50 -4.64 14.60
C ALA A 29 -5.31 -3.93 15.26
N GLU A 30 -4.45 -4.67 15.96
CA GLU A 30 -3.29 -4.14 16.69
C GLU A 30 -2.10 -3.81 15.77
N ILE A 31 -2.18 -4.10 14.46
CA ILE A 31 -1.08 -3.86 13.53
C ILE A 31 -1.13 -2.41 13.02
N ASP A 32 -0.01 -1.71 13.11
CA ASP A 32 0.15 -0.39 12.49
C ASP A 32 0.14 -0.47 10.96
N HIS A 33 -0.67 0.40 10.34
CA HIS A 33 -0.75 0.53 8.89
C HIS A 33 0.11 1.71 8.42
N LEU A 34 1.35 1.42 8.02
CA LEU A 34 2.24 2.43 7.45
C LEU A 34 1.95 2.63 5.95
N ALA A 35 1.35 3.75 5.57
CA ALA A 35 0.84 3.95 4.22
C ALA A 35 1.43 5.17 3.49
N ASP A 36 1.23 5.24 2.18
CA ASP A 36 1.55 6.42 1.36
C ASP A 36 0.54 7.55 1.55
N SER A 37 0.89 8.76 1.09
CA SER A 37 -0.02 9.92 1.07
C SER A 37 -1.30 9.67 0.25
N GLY A 38 -1.27 8.74 -0.71
CA GLY A 38 -2.46 8.30 -1.45
C GLY A 38 -3.52 7.60 -0.60
N TYR A 39 -3.16 7.11 0.59
CA TYR A 39 -4.02 6.37 1.51
C TYR A 39 -4.51 7.22 2.69
N GLN A 40 -4.50 8.56 2.59
CA GLN A 40 -5.00 9.44 3.66
C GLN A 40 -6.45 9.13 4.10
N GLY A 41 -7.27 8.54 3.23
CA GLY A 41 -8.61 8.06 3.61
C GLY A 41 -8.60 6.90 4.60
N LEU A 42 -7.50 6.15 4.70
CA LEU A 42 -7.34 5.00 5.61
C LEU A 42 -7.26 5.44 7.08
N ALA A 43 -6.67 6.62 7.35
CA ALA A 43 -6.64 7.21 8.68
C ALA A 43 -8.04 7.47 9.26
N LYS A 44 -9.08 7.55 8.43
CA LYS A 44 -10.48 7.68 8.86
C LYS A 44 -11.13 6.34 9.19
N LEU A 45 -10.56 5.23 8.71
CA LEU A 45 -11.11 3.87 8.84
C LEU A 45 -10.44 3.08 9.96
N GLN A 46 -9.13 3.29 10.16
CA GLN A 46 -8.31 2.53 11.10
C GLN A 46 -7.53 3.50 11.98
N VAL A 47 -7.65 3.35 13.30
CA VAL A 47 -6.98 4.22 14.28
C VAL A 47 -5.46 4.04 14.25
N ASN A 48 -4.98 2.84 13.88
CA ASN A 48 -3.56 2.51 13.78
C ASN A 48 -2.97 2.82 12.39
N SER A 49 -3.61 3.68 11.60
CA SER A 49 -3.11 4.05 10.26
C SER A 49 -2.22 5.29 10.31
N CYS A 50 -0.94 5.12 9.98
CA CYS A 50 0.03 6.20 9.85
C CYS A 50 0.20 6.60 8.38
N THR A 51 -0.18 7.83 8.05
CA THR A 51 0.02 8.43 6.72
C THR A 51 0.86 9.70 6.81
N PRO A 52 1.67 10.04 5.79
CA PRO A 52 2.49 11.23 5.81
C PRO A 52 1.66 12.50 6.00
N ILE A 53 2.14 13.38 6.87
CA ILE A 53 1.58 14.71 7.07
C ILE A 53 1.91 15.55 5.84
N LYS A 54 0.87 16.05 5.16
CA LYS A 54 1.02 16.85 3.95
C LYS A 54 1.40 18.28 4.31
N LYS A 55 2.47 18.78 3.70
CA LYS A 55 2.80 20.22 3.72
C LYS A 55 1.70 21.01 2.99
N THR A 56 1.16 22.04 3.64
CA THR A 56 0.27 23.01 2.97
C THR A 56 0.95 24.37 2.91
N TRP A 57 0.46 25.26 2.04
CA TRP A 57 1.03 26.61 1.90
C TRP A 57 1.06 27.36 3.24
N ASN A 58 0.01 27.22 4.05
CA ASN A 58 -0.11 27.88 5.36
C ASN A 58 0.44 27.06 6.54
N GLN A 59 0.79 25.78 6.33
CA GLN A 59 1.33 24.91 7.37
C GLN A 59 2.62 24.24 6.87
N PRO A 60 3.77 24.93 7.03
CA PRO A 60 5.06 24.31 6.80
C PRO A 60 5.29 23.16 7.79
N LEU A 61 5.97 22.10 7.33
CA LEU A 61 6.38 20.99 8.18
C LEU A 61 7.43 21.48 9.17
N ALA A 62 7.02 21.76 10.40
CA ALA A 62 7.89 22.18 11.49
C ALA A 62 7.64 21.30 12.73
N GLY A 63 8.63 21.25 13.62
CA GLY A 63 8.53 20.51 14.87
C GLY A 63 8.33 19.00 14.67
N GLU A 64 7.32 18.44 15.34
CA GLU A 64 7.04 17.00 15.38
C GLU A 64 6.74 16.40 14.01
N ALA A 65 6.04 17.14 13.13
CA ALA A 65 5.75 16.69 11.77
C ALA A 65 7.03 16.52 10.92
N GLY A 66 8.09 17.27 11.25
CA GLY A 66 9.40 17.17 10.62
C GLY A 66 10.16 15.89 11.01
N LYS A 67 9.90 15.32 12.19
CA LYS A 67 10.49 14.05 12.65
C LYS A 67 9.64 12.84 12.27
N PHE A 68 8.32 12.99 12.36
CA PHE A 68 7.35 11.94 12.06
C PHE A 68 7.44 11.42 10.61
N ASN A 69 7.47 12.32 9.62
CA ASN A 69 7.50 11.90 8.21
C ASN A 69 8.77 11.08 7.86
N PRO A 70 9.99 11.46 8.31
CA PRO A 70 11.19 10.64 8.17
C PRO A 70 11.10 9.28 8.88
N GLU A 71 10.61 9.23 10.12
CA GLU A 71 10.45 7.97 10.87
C GLU A 71 9.47 7.03 10.17
N LEU A 72 8.34 7.55 9.72
CA LEU A 72 7.36 6.82 8.90
C LEU A 72 8.00 6.33 7.60
N ALA A 73 8.81 7.14 6.92
CA ALA A 73 9.53 6.72 5.72
C ALA A 73 10.50 5.58 6.02
N GLY A 74 11.22 5.63 7.14
CA GLY A 74 12.12 4.58 7.61
C GLY A 74 11.40 3.26 7.88
N GLY A 75 10.29 3.30 8.63
CA GLY A 75 9.46 2.12 8.91
C GLY A 75 8.85 1.48 7.66
N ARG A 76 8.70 2.25 6.59
CA ARG A 76 8.19 1.77 5.30
C ARG A 76 9.23 1.12 4.40
N ILE A 77 10.53 1.24 4.69
CA ILE A 77 11.59 0.62 3.88
C ILE A 77 11.35 -0.89 3.73
N PRO A 78 11.17 -1.69 4.79
CA PRO A 78 10.92 -3.12 4.64
C PRO A 78 9.71 -3.45 3.75
N ILE A 79 8.61 -2.69 3.89
CA ILE A 79 7.38 -2.84 3.10
C ILE A 79 7.67 -2.57 1.61
N GLN A 80 8.42 -1.51 1.31
CA GLN A 80 8.81 -1.16 -0.07
C GLN A 80 9.73 -2.22 -0.69
N HIS A 81 10.61 -2.85 0.09
CA HIS A 81 11.42 -3.97 -0.37
C HIS A 81 10.55 -5.17 -0.79
N VAL A 82 9.49 -5.47 -0.03
CA VAL A 82 8.53 -6.54 -0.35
C VAL A 82 7.72 -6.21 -1.60
N ASP A 83 7.15 -5.00 -1.67
CA ASP A 83 6.41 -4.52 -2.84
C ASP A 83 7.28 -4.52 -4.11
N ARG A 84 8.57 -4.14 -3.99
CA ARG A 84 9.53 -4.23 -5.09
C ARG A 84 9.68 -5.66 -5.64
N ARG A 85 9.62 -6.70 -4.80
CA ARG A 85 9.71 -8.10 -5.26
C ARG A 85 8.58 -8.44 -6.24
N GLY A 86 7.37 -7.92 -6.00
CA GLY A 86 6.22 -8.05 -6.91
C GLY A 86 6.32 -7.14 -8.14
N ARG A 87 6.83 -5.92 -7.99
CA ARG A 87 6.92 -4.94 -9.11
C ARG A 87 7.99 -5.25 -10.15
N ILE A 88 8.94 -6.14 -9.87
CA ILE A 88 9.94 -6.61 -10.85
C ILE A 88 9.24 -7.26 -12.06
N PHE A 89 8.10 -7.91 -11.83
CA PHE A 89 7.31 -8.48 -12.90
C PHE A 89 6.64 -7.34 -13.68
N ARG A 90 7.04 -7.13 -14.96
CA ARG A 90 6.48 -6.07 -15.84
C ARG A 90 4.96 -6.07 -15.90
N LEU A 91 4.35 -7.23 -15.67
CA LEU A 91 2.91 -7.42 -15.59
C LEU A 91 2.26 -6.63 -14.44
N VAL A 92 2.92 -6.57 -13.29
CA VAL A 92 2.51 -5.78 -12.11
C VAL A 92 2.78 -4.28 -12.33
N LYS A 93 3.80 -3.93 -13.13
CA LYS A 93 4.20 -2.55 -13.42
C LYS A 93 3.33 -1.83 -14.47
N GLY A 94 2.50 -2.55 -15.23
CA GLY A 94 1.93 -2.08 -16.49
C GLY A 94 0.78 -1.07 -16.40
N ASN A 95 0.89 0.00 -17.21
CA ASN A 95 -0.01 1.14 -17.47
C ASN A 95 -1.47 0.84 -17.90
N ARG A 96 -2.12 -0.23 -17.44
CA ARG A 96 -3.51 -0.54 -17.84
C ARG A 96 -4.55 -0.09 -16.81
N LEU A 97 -4.48 1.18 -16.41
CA LEU A 97 -5.58 1.89 -15.78
C LEU A 97 -6.73 2.03 -16.80
N GLY A 98 -7.50 0.97 -17.02
CA GLY A 98 -8.67 0.98 -17.90
C GLY A 98 -8.99 -0.35 -18.61
N LYS A 99 -8.00 -1.24 -18.81
CA LYS A 99 -8.17 -2.53 -19.50
C LYS A 99 -7.53 -3.68 -18.72
N ARG A 100 -7.92 -3.83 -17.44
CA ARG A 100 -7.50 -4.99 -16.62
C ARG A 100 -8.35 -6.19 -17.02
N SER A 101 -7.74 -7.14 -17.74
CA SER A 101 -8.38 -8.41 -18.09
C SER A 101 -8.40 -9.34 -16.87
N LYS A 102 -9.30 -10.34 -16.89
CA LYS A 102 -9.34 -11.39 -15.85
C LYS A 102 -7.98 -12.09 -15.73
N LEU A 103 -7.39 -12.45 -16.87
CA LEU A 103 -6.03 -12.99 -16.96
C LEU A 103 -4.97 -12.11 -16.27
N GLY A 104 -5.09 -10.78 -16.37
CA GLY A 104 -4.15 -9.87 -15.69
C GLY A 104 -4.22 -9.97 -14.16
N LEU A 105 -5.43 -10.13 -13.60
CA LEU A 105 -5.62 -10.32 -12.16
C LEU A 105 -5.14 -11.71 -11.71
N ASP A 106 -5.47 -12.76 -12.47
CA ASP A 106 -5.07 -14.13 -12.15
C ASP A 106 -3.54 -14.25 -12.07
N MET A 107 -2.84 -13.59 -13.00
CA MET A 107 -1.38 -13.57 -13.02
C MET A 107 -0.76 -12.75 -11.88
N GLU A 108 -1.41 -11.67 -11.42
CA GLU A 108 -0.96 -10.92 -10.23
C GLU A 108 -1.03 -11.78 -8.96
N TYR A 109 -2.07 -12.61 -8.81
CA TYR A 109 -2.16 -13.56 -7.71
C TYR A 109 -1.07 -14.63 -7.78
N ILE A 110 -0.81 -15.20 -8.95
CA ILE A 110 0.27 -16.18 -9.15
C ILE A 110 1.63 -15.57 -8.79
N ILE A 111 1.90 -14.34 -9.26
CA ILE A 111 3.13 -13.62 -8.92
C ILE A 111 3.24 -13.40 -7.41
N THR A 112 2.16 -12.98 -6.76
CA THR A 112 2.13 -12.75 -5.31
C THR A 112 2.39 -14.05 -4.55
N ALA A 113 1.79 -15.16 -4.96
CA ALA A 113 2.03 -16.48 -4.38
C ALA A 113 3.50 -16.93 -4.56
N ILE A 114 4.09 -16.74 -5.74
CA ILE A 114 5.50 -17.05 -6.00
C ILE A 114 6.43 -16.20 -5.12
N VAL A 115 6.13 -14.90 -4.97
CA VAL A 115 6.93 -14.01 -4.11
C VAL A 115 6.85 -14.46 -2.65
N ASN A 116 5.67 -14.80 -2.15
CA ASN A 116 5.47 -15.28 -0.77
C ASN A 116 6.08 -16.69 -0.53
N LEU A 117 6.13 -17.55 -1.56
CA LEU A 117 6.77 -18.85 -1.44
C LEU A 117 8.30 -18.74 -1.37
N ARG A 118 8.86 -17.73 -2.05
CA ARG A 118 10.31 -17.55 -2.18
C ARG A 118 10.93 -16.78 -1.02
N TYR A 119 10.20 -15.88 -0.35
CA TYR A 119 10.71 -14.96 0.65
C TYR A 119 9.81 -14.87 1.88
#